data_AF-A0A453PVB0-F1
#
_entry.id   AF-A0A453PVB0-F1
#
_cell.length_a   1.000
_cell.length_b   1.000
_cell.length_c   1.000
_cell.angle_alpha   90.00
_cell.angle_beta   90.00
_cell.angle_gamma   90.00
#
_symmetry.space_group_name_H-M   'P 1'
#
loop_
_entity.id
_entity.type
_entity.pdbx_description
1 polymer ?
#
loop_
_entity_poly.entity_id
_entity_poly.type
_entity_poly.pdbx_seq_one_letter_code
_entity_poly.pdbx_strand_id
1 'polypeptide(L)'
;MCKFFLQQRCRFANNCRLSHGVVIPTSSLKRFTPTAWRQSLAGSSILAASGHHSGLWRRAELESWDDELKRGQVVFQDDGSTATLPGDSLSIPEYADVSGEDDERGSSEDESELSEDDDQEDESIIHQGLGRLETTNLTGVQSETVIFAKWEQHTRGVASKMMAKMGYREGMGLGVSGQGMLDPIPVKVLPAKQSLDHAVAATTGEDGRSIHRNKDKKRSRGGQRKRDRKFAELARAAKAEEAERSVFSFMNSQLVSQDATEGSSAAKARKESPSGQANGHPKKEDNRRSLLAYDDEVKELRSQVGRLEEMVQRNRKDKAVHDAASRKLEQTRKALADAEATHTSATNAVARKEKEKKWLKF
;
A
#
# COMPACT_ATOMS: atom_id res chain seq x y z
N MET A 1 20.32 -29.78 18.86
CA MET A 1 21.40 -30.74 19.16
C MET A 1 21.14 -32.08 18.46
N CYS A 2 22.16 -32.71 17.87
CA CYS A 2 22.04 -34.02 17.23
C CYS A 2 22.01 -35.17 18.27
N LYS A 3 20.89 -35.89 18.37
CA LYS A 3 20.75 -37.03 19.31
C LYS A 3 21.69 -38.18 18.98
N PHE A 4 21.93 -38.45 17.69
CA PHE A 4 22.83 -39.53 17.25
C PHE A 4 24.29 -39.22 17.52
N PHE A 5 24.68 -37.93 17.49
CA PHE A 5 26.05 -37.52 17.82
C PHE A 5 26.32 -37.70 19.31
N LEU A 6 25.37 -37.34 20.18
CA LEU A 6 25.46 -37.60 21.61
C LEU A 6 25.62 -39.09 21.94
N GLN A 7 25.07 -39.97 21.09
CA GLN A 7 25.23 -41.42 21.20
C GLN A 7 26.46 -41.97 20.46
N GLN A 8 27.31 -41.12 19.88
CA GLN A 8 28.47 -41.51 19.06
C GLN A 8 28.12 -42.36 17.83
N ARG A 9 26.91 -42.18 17.28
CA ARG A 9 26.37 -42.93 16.13
C ARG A 9 26.14 -42.07 14.90
N CYS A 10 26.39 -40.76 14.98
CA CYS A 10 26.23 -39.86 13.84
C CYS A 10 27.38 -40.06 12.85
N ARG A 11 27.05 -40.38 11.59
CA ARG A 11 28.03 -40.56 10.51
C ARG A 11 28.35 -39.27 9.76
N PHE A 12 27.51 -38.27 9.92
CA PHE A 12 27.70 -36.96 9.34
C PHE A 12 28.52 -36.16 10.36
N ALA A 13 29.70 -35.66 9.99
CA ALA A 13 30.53 -34.83 10.87
C ALA A 13 30.03 -33.37 10.81
N ASN A 14 30.67 -32.50 10.03
CA ASN A 14 30.27 -31.09 9.92
C ASN A 14 29.03 -30.87 9.05
N ASN A 15 28.57 -31.89 8.31
CA ASN A 15 27.43 -31.80 7.40
C ASN A 15 26.11 -32.29 8.03
N CYS A 16 26.07 -32.47 9.35
CA CYS A 16 24.82 -32.87 10.01
C CYS A 16 23.84 -31.68 10.07
N ARG A 17 22.55 -31.96 9.85
CA ARG A 17 21.47 -30.96 9.97
C ARG A 17 21.30 -30.43 11.40
N LEU A 18 21.75 -31.18 12.40
CA LEU A 18 21.66 -30.80 13.81
C LEU A 18 23.04 -30.50 14.37
N SER A 19 23.12 -29.54 15.29
CA SER A 19 24.39 -29.14 15.91
C SER A 19 25.09 -30.29 16.65
N HIS A 20 26.42 -30.38 16.49
CA HIS A 20 27.32 -31.23 17.27
C HIS A 20 28.02 -30.47 18.41
N GLY A 21 27.76 -29.16 18.52
CA GLY A 21 28.46 -28.29 19.46
C GLY A 21 29.81 -27.83 18.92
N VAL A 22 30.60 -27.21 19.78
CA VAL A 22 31.95 -26.71 19.51
C VAL A 22 32.86 -27.17 20.63
N VAL A 23 34.07 -27.59 20.28
CA VAL A 23 35.12 -27.91 21.26
C VAL A 23 35.83 -26.61 21.63
N ILE A 24 35.82 -26.27 22.91
CA ILE A 24 36.42 -25.05 23.45
C ILE A 24 37.44 -25.44 24.53
N PRO A 25 38.65 -24.83 24.56
CA PRO A 25 39.61 -25.03 25.64
C PRO A 25 39.00 -24.71 27.01
N THR A 26 39.36 -25.48 28.05
CA THR A 26 38.84 -25.27 29.40
C THR A 26 39.22 -23.91 29.97
N SER A 27 40.36 -23.34 29.55
CA SER A 27 40.81 -22.00 29.89
C SER A 27 39.89 -20.88 29.38
N SER A 28 39.06 -21.14 28.37
CA SER A 28 38.15 -20.16 27.79
C SER A 28 36.73 -20.23 28.38
N LEU A 29 36.46 -21.18 29.29
CA LEU A 29 35.16 -21.30 29.95
C LEU A 29 35.00 -20.20 30.99
N LYS A 30 33.91 -19.46 30.90
CA LYS A 30 33.48 -18.48 31.90
C LYS A 30 32.44 -19.10 32.84
N ARG A 31 32.36 -18.60 34.07
CA ARG A 31 31.32 -19.02 35.02
C ARG A 31 29.95 -18.61 34.47
N PHE A 32 29.03 -19.55 34.40
CA PHE A 32 27.64 -19.26 34.04
C PHE A 32 26.98 -18.41 35.14
N THR A 33 26.43 -17.27 34.76
CA THR A 33 25.68 -16.38 35.66
C THR A 33 24.20 -16.45 35.26
N PRO A 34 23.34 -17.10 36.07
CA PRO A 34 21.91 -17.13 35.80
C PRO A 34 21.31 -15.72 35.86
N THR A 35 20.35 -15.43 34.99
CA THR A 35 19.61 -14.18 35.01
C THR A 35 18.71 -14.13 36.25
N ALA A 36 18.85 -13.08 37.06
CA ALA A 36 18.01 -12.86 38.23
C ALA A 36 16.70 -12.17 37.80
N TRP A 37 15.64 -12.95 37.68
CA TRP A 37 14.31 -12.46 37.34
C TRP A 37 13.67 -11.69 38.51
N ARG A 38 12.96 -10.60 38.19
CA ARG A 38 12.28 -9.72 39.13
C ARG A 38 11.04 -9.13 38.45
N GLN A 39 10.04 -8.73 39.24
CA GLN A 39 8.85 -8.07 38.70
C GLN A 39 9.14 -6.76 37.94
N SER A 40 10.23 -6.06 38.27
CA SER A 40 10.68 -4.86 37.56
C SER A 40 11.07 -5.09 36.10
N LEU A 41 11.31 -6.34 35.70
CA LEU A 41 11.64 -6.70 34.32
C LEU A 41 10.39 -6.95 33.46
N ALA A 42 9.18 -6.82 34.03
CA ALA A 42 7.96 -6.87 33.25
C ALA A 42 7.95 -5.75 32.19
N GLY A 43 7.53 -6.10 30.97
CA GLY A 43 7.62 -5.27 29.77
C GLY A 43 8.91 -5.46 28.96
N SER A 44 9.90 -6.18 29.47
CA SER A 44 11.16 -6.41 28.74
C SER A 44 10.98 -7.45 27.63
N SER A 45 11.68 -7.23 26.50
CA SER A 45 11.80 -8.24 25.45
C SER A 45 12.80 -9.32 25.87
N ILE A 46 12.36 -10.57 25.84
CA ILE A 46 13.10 -11.73 26.31
C ILE A 46 12.99 -12.88 25.31
N LEU A 47 13.87 -13.87 25.45
CA LEU A 47 13.75 -15.16 24.77
C LEU A 47 13.09 -16.17 25.71
N ALA A 48 12.07 -16.86 25.22
CA ALA A 48 11.30 -17.85 25.95
C ALA A 48 11.28 -19.19 25.21
N ALA A 49 11.50 -20.28 25.92
CA ALA A 49 11.42 -21.63 25.35
C ALA A 49 9.95 -21.97 25.00
N SER A 50 9.68 -22.24 23.72
CA SER A 50 8.36 -22.66 23.27
C SER A 50 8.10 -24.12 23.65
N GLY A 51 7.16 -24.32 24.58
CA GLY A 51 6.75 -25.65 25.07
C GLY A 51 6.06 -26.53 24.03
N HIS A 52 5.73 -25.97 22.86
CA HIS A 52 5.28 -26.78 21.74
C HIS A 52 6.53 -27.44 21.14
N HIS A 53 6.68 -28.74 21.38
CA HIS A 53 7.36 -29.81 20.59
C HIS A 53 8.79 -29.65 20.06
N SER A 54 9.40 -28.48 20.09
CA SER A 54 10.61 -28.17 19.31
C SER A 54 11.83 -27.80 20.16
N GLY A 55 11.63 -27.44 21.44
CA GLY A 55 12.70 -26.95 22.30
C GLY A 55 13.37 -25.69 21.77
N LEU A 56 12.68 -24.96 20.89
CA LEU A 56 13.15 -23.72 20.29
C LEU A 56 12.83 -22.54 21.19
N TRP A 57 13.76 -21.59 21.24
CA TRP A 57 13.58 -20.32 21.93
C TRP A 57 12.99 -19.30 20.95
N ARG A 58 11.93 -18.61 21.36
CA ARG A 58 11.23 -17.59 20.58
C ARG A 58 11.27 -16.25 21.29
N ARG A 59 11.12 -15.16 20.54
CA ARG A 59 10.99 -13.81 21.11
C ARG A 59 9.65 -13.67 21.82
N ALA A 60 9.68 -13.13 23.02
CA ALA A 60 8.53 -12.91 23.87
C ALA A 60 8.70 -11.66 24.72
N GLU A 61 7.61 -11.15 25.27
CA GLU A 61 7.61 -10.08 26.26
C GLU A 61 7.21 -10.65 27.61
N LEU A 62 7.93 -10.26 28.66
CA LEU A 62 7.60 -10.65 30.04
C LEU A 62 6.42 -9.82 30.53
N GLU A 63 5.25 -10.42 30.69
CA GLU A 63 4.04 -9.72 31.16
C GLU A 63 4.04 -9.55 32.67
N SER A 64 4.37 -10.62 33.40
CA SER A 64 4.46 -10.62 34.85
C SER A 64 5.46 -11.67 35.34
N TRP A 65 6.02 -11.44 36.52
CA TRP A 65 6.90 -12.40 37.18
C TRP A 65 6.41 -12.66 38.60
N ASP A 66 6.31 -13.94 38.93
CA ASP A 66 5.97 -14.42 40.27
C ASP A 66 7.25 -14.89 40.98
N ASP A 67 7.64 -14.16 42.01
CA ASP A 67 8.84 -14.45 42.82
C ASP A 67 8.68 -15.69 43.70
N GLU A 68 7.46 -16.05 44.10
CA GLU A 68 7.20 -17.23 44.94
C GLU A 68 7.30 -18.52 44.12
N LEU A 69 6.67 -18.51 42.94
CA LEU A 69 6.65 -19.66 42.04
C LEU A 69 7.85 -19.71 41.09
N LYS A 70 8.67 -18.64 41.04
CA LYS A 70 9.78 -18.44 40.10
C LYS A 70 9.36 -18.68 38.65
N ARG A 71 8.20 -18.13 38.29
CA ARG A 71 7.55 -18.30 36.99
C ARG A 71 7.19 -16.95 36.40
N GLY A 72 7.48 -16.79 35.11
CA GLY A 72 7.11 -15.62 34.33
C GLY A 72 5.95 -15.94 33.41
N GLN A 73 4.95 -15.07 33.37
CA GLN A 73 3.96 -15.03 32.31
C GLN A 73 4.56 -14.28 31.12
N VAL A 74 4.60 -14.92 29.96
CA VAL A 74 5.21 -14.37 28.75
C VAL A 74 4.23 -14.39 27.59
N VAL A 75 4.31 -13.39 26.73
CA VAL A 75 3.53 -13.29 25.49
C VAL A 75 4.50 -13.41 24.31
N PHE A 76 4.31 -14.42 23.47
CA PHE A 76 5.15 -14.63 22.28
C PHE A 76 4.83 -13.57 21.22
N GLN A 77 5.86 -12.93 20.66
CA GLN A 77 5.69 -11.88 19.65
C GLN A 77 5.15 -12.41 18.31
N ASP A 78 5.41 -13.68 18.00
CA ASP A 78 5.02 -14.29 16.72
C ASP A 78 3.50 -14.50 16.61
N ASP A 79 2.92 -15.17 17.62
CA ASP A 79 1.53 -15.64 17.59
C ASP A 79 0.62 -14.90 18.57
N GLY A 80 1.18 -14.05 19.44
CA GLY A 80 0.46 -13.44 20.57
C GLY A 80 0.01 -14.43 21.65
N SER A 81 0.44 -15.70 21.57
CA SER A 81 0.11 -16.72 22.56
C SER A 81 0.80 -16.45 23.90
N THR A 82 0.09 -16.67 25.00
CA THR A 82 0.63 -16.51 26.35
C THR A 82 1.04 -17.86 26.94
N ALA A 83 2.16 -17.90 27.67
CA ALA A 83 2.60 -19.09 28.40
C ALA A 83 3.21 -18.72 29.76
N THR A 84 3.08 -19.61 30.74
CA THR A 84 3.72 -19.46 32.05
C THR A 84 4.93 -20.39 32.14
N LEU A 85 6.13 -19.81 32.17
CA LEU A 85 7.38 -20.55 32.06
C LEU A 85 8.26 -20.37 33.30
N PRO A 86 9.04 -21.39 33.70
CA PRO A 86 10.02 -21.24 34.78
C PRO A 86 11.19 -20.35 34.32
N GLY A 87 11.90 -19.74 35.27
CA GLY A 87 13.05 -18.87 34.98
C GLY A 87 14.14 -19.50 34.12
N ASP A 88 14.34 -20.81 34.19
CA ASP A 88 15.31 -21.56 33.36
C ASP A 88 14.94 -21.62 31.87
N SER A 89 13.67 -21.34 31.56
CA SER A 89 13.13 -21.30 30.19
C SER A 89 13.01 -19.88 29.66
N LEU A 90 13.58 -18.90 30.37
CA LEU A 90 13.60 -17.49 30.00
C LEU A 90 15.05 -17.01 29.94
N SER A 91 15.36 -16.10 29.02
CA SER A 91 16.69 -15.49 28.91
C SER A 91 16.57 -14.05 28.40
N ILE A 92 17.37 -13.15 28.97
CA ILE A 92 17.45 -11.76 28.52
C ILE A 92 18.48 -11.69 27.38
N PRO A 93 18.16 -11.09 26.23
CA PRO A 93 19.07 -10.96 25.09
C PRO A 93 20.20 -9.93 25.31
N GLU A 94 20.73 -9.79 26.53
CA GLU A 94 21.79 -8.81 26.90
C GLU A 94 23.05 -8.92 26.03
N TYR A 95 23.24 -10.04 25.34
CA TYR A 95 24.39 -10.30 24.45
C TYR A 95 24.01 -10.43 22.96
N ALA A 96 22.76 -10.17 22.56
CA ALA A 96 22.32 -10.31 21.18
C ALA A 96 22.37 -9.00 20.37
N ASP A 97 22.42 -7.84 21.04
CA ASP A 97 22.27 -6.51 20.40
C ASP A 97 23.59 -5.74 20.22
N VAL A 98 24.77 -6.38 20.27
CA VAL A 98 26.05 -5.71 19.94
C VAL A 98 26.45 -5.82 18.46
N SER A 99 25.52 -6.17 17.57
CA SER A 99 25.71 -6.06 16.13
C SER A 99 24.52 -5.35 15.48
N GLY A 100 24.41 -4.06 15.76
CA GLY A 100 23.41 -3.17 15.21
C GLY A 100 23.77 -1.72 15.57
N GLU A 101 24.47 -1.09 14.64
CA GLU A 101 24.58 0.35 14.43
C GLU A 101 23.58 1.28 15.19
N ASP A 102 24.18 2.27 15.86
CA ASP A 102 23.69 3.57 16.33
C ASP A 102 22.63 3.66 17.44
N ASP A 103 23.08 4.11 18.63
CA ASP A 103 22.37 5.14 19.41
C ASP A 103 23.37 6.05 20.15
N GLU A 104 23.56 7.23 19.57
CA GLU A 104 24.08 8.45 20.19
C GLU A 104 23.14 8.92 21.31
N ARG A 105 23.50 8.69 22.58
CA ARG A 105 23.45 9.68 23.68
C ARG A 105 23.65 9.00 25.04
N GLY A 106 24.65 9.49 25.79
CA GLY A 106 24.49 9.65 27.23
C GLY A 106 25.67 9.27 28.11
N SER A 107 26.57 10.24 28.31
CA SER A 107 27.03 10.67 29.63
C SER A 107 27.96 9.73 30.43
N SER A 108 29.25 10.04 30.38
CA SER A 108 30.11 9.92 31.56
C SER A 108 31.14 11.06 31.60
N GLU A 109 31.09 11.81 32.68
CA GLU A 109 32.11 12.75 33.15
C GLU A 109 33.32 11.93 33.65
N ASP A 110 34.54 12.34 33.29
CA ASP A 110 35.72 12.51 34.17
C ASP A 110 37.02 12.55 33.34
N GLU A 111 37.60 13.75 33.26
CA GLU A 111 39.01 14.10 33.42
C GLU A 111 40.11 13.11 32.94
N SER A 112 40.87 13.50 31.92
CA SER A 112 42.34 13.68 32.07
C SER A 112 43.00 14.24 30.81
N GLU A 113 43.95 15.13 31.07
CA GLU A 113 44.71 15.97 30.15
C GLU A 113 45.93 15.27 29.50
N LEU A 114 46.21 15.70 28.26
CA LEU A 114 47.53 15.88 27.60
C LEU A 114 48.39 14.66 27.18
N SER A 115 48.63 14.53 25.88
CA SER A 115 49.92 14.95 25.27
C SER A 115 49.89 14.89 23.74
N GLU A 116 50.38 15.97 23.12
CA GLU A 116 50.73 16.10 21.71
C GLU A 116 52.15 15.54 21.50
N ASP A 117 52.41 14.84 20.39
CA ASP A 117 53.38 15.24 19.35
C ASP A 117 53.93 14.06 18.51
N ASP A 118 54.25 14.43 17.27
CA ASP A 118 55.22 13.91 16.30
C ASP A 118 54.78 12.91 15.20
N ASP A 119 54.72 13.48 13.99
CA ASP A 119 54.78 12.82 12.69
C ASP A 119 56.18 12.27 12.42
N GLN A 120 56.29 11.03 11.91
CA GLN A 120 57.38 10.65 11.02
C GLN A 120 57.06 9.42 10.18
N GLU A 121 57.29 9.60 8.89
CA GLU A 121 57.31 8.61 7.81
C GLU A 121 58.44 7.58 8.04
N ASP A 122 58.22 6.30 7.69
CA ASP A 122 58.99 5.57 6.66
C ASP A 122 58.98 4.02 6.84
N GLU A 123 58.59 3.37 5.74
CA GLU A 123 59.03 2.09 5.18
C GLU A 123 59.17 0.78 6.02
N SER A 124 58.27 -0.15 5.64
CA SER A 124 58.55 -1.55 5.26
C SER A 124 58.97 -2.59 6.32
N ILE A 125 58.15 -3.64 6.46
CA ILE A 125 58.44 -5.02 5.97
C ILE A 125 57.25 -5.93 6.33
N ILE A 126 56.43 -6.17 5.30
CA ILE A 126 56.01 -7.49 4.80
C ILE A 126 55.84 -8.61 5.86
N HIS A 127 54.59 -8.85 6.26
CA HIS A 127 54.11 -10.24 6.41
C HIS A 127 52.98 -10.50 5.42
N GLN A 128 53.38 -11.22 4.38
CA GLN A 128 52.59 -11.69 3.26
C GLN A 128 51.44 -12.60 3.70
N GLY A 129 50.22 -12.25 3.28
CA GLY A 129 49.03 -13.09 3.40
C GLY A 129 48.00 -12.75 2.33
N LEU A 130 48.29 -13.16 1.08
CA LEU A 130 47.38 -13.44 -0.05
C LEU A 130 45.94 -12.86 0.10
N GLY A 131 45.57 -11.78 -0.57
CA GLY A 131 45.51 -11.72 -2.03
C GLY A 131 44.08 -11.95 -2.53
N ARG A 132 43.43 -10.84 -2.92
CA ARG A 132 42.50 -10.70 -4.06
C ARG A 132 41.11 -11.33 -3.97
N LEU A 133 40.13 -10.42 -3.87
CA LEU A 133 38.90 -10.34 -4.67
C LEU A 133 38.41 -11.65 -5.29
N GLU A 134 37.42 -12.27 -4.66
CA GLU A 134 36.27 -12.82 -5.37
C GLU A 134 35.07 -12.88 -4.41
N THR A 135 33.96 -12.31 -4.87
CA THR A 135 32.65 -12.39 -4.26
C THR A 135 32.20 -13.85 -4.27
N THR A 136 32.58 -14.63 -3.26
CA THR A 136 32.00 -15.94 -3.04
C THR A 136 30.76 -15.78 -2.19
N ASN A 137 29.62 -15.85 -2.87
CA ASN A 137 28.43 -16.45 -2.30
C ASN A 137 28.80 -17.72 -1.51
N LEU A 138 27.89 -18.11 -0.61
CA LEU A 138 27.83 -19.37 0.15
C LEU A 138 28.66 -19.29 1.45
N THR A 139 28.07 -19.35 2.65
CA THR A 139 27.30 -20.50 3.13
C THR A 139 26.25 -20.15 4.18
N GLY A 140 24.98 -20.30 3.81
CA GLY A 140 23.84 -20.41 4.70
C GLY A 140 22.72 -21.07 3.93
N VAL A 141 22.67 -22.41 3.96
CA VAL A 141 21.64 -23.19 3.25
C VAL A 141 20.30 -22.94 3.93
N GLN A 142 19.59 -21.91 3.48
CA GLN A 142 18.15 -21.80 3.58
C GLN A 142 17.58 -22.43 2.31
N SER A 143 17.18 -23.69 2.41
CA SER A 143 16.71 -24.48 1.26
C SER A 143 15.48 -23.88 0.56
N GLU A 144 14.76 -22.97 1.20
CA GLU A 144 13.61 -22.27 0.60
C GLU A 144 14.00 -20.98 -0.15
N THR A 145 15.01 -20.23 0.31
CA THR A 145 15.47 -19.02 -0.40
C THR A 145 16.21 -19.34 -1.69
N VAL A 146 16.91 -20.49 -1.74
CA VAL A 146 17.56 -20.98 -2.97
C VAL A 146 16.52 -21.37 -4.05
N ILE A 147 15.33 -21.80 -3.65
CA ILE A 147 14.22 -22.07 -4.59
C ILE A 147 13.57 -20.75 -5.02
N PHE A 148 13.34 -19.83 -4.08
CA PHE A 148 12.75 -18.51 -4.33
C PHE A 148 13.58 -17.65 -5.30
N ALA A 149 14.90 -17.70 -5.19
CA ALA A 149 15.83 -16.91 -5.99
C ALA A 149 16.43 -17.67 -7.18
N LYS A 150 15.79 -18.75 -7.68
CA LYS A 150 16.32 -19.52 -8.83
C LYS A 150 16.52 -18.65 -10.08
N TRP A 151 15.72 -17.59 -10.24
CA TRP A 151 15.85 -16.61 -11.31
C TRP A 151 17.09 -15.70 -11.15
N GLU A 152 17.63 -15.52 -9.94
CA GLU A 152 18.81 -14.70 -9.67
C GLU A 152 20.10 -15.27 -10.24
N GLN A 153 20.14 -16.60 -10.44
CA GLN A 153 21.24 -17.29 -11.12
C GLN A 153 21.49 -16.71 -12.52
N HIS A 154 20.45 -16.21 -13.18
CA HIS A 154 20.53 -15.63 -14.51
C HIS A 154 20.61 -14.09 -14.53
N THR A 155 20.41 -13.41 -13.40
CA THR A 155 20.38 -11.94 -13.33
C THR A 155 21.50 -11.31 -12.49
N ARG A 156 22.54 -12.07 -12.12
CA ARG A 156 23.74 -11.57 -11.39
C ARG A 156 23.39 -10.69 -10.18
N GLY A 157 22.32 -11.03 -9.46
CA GLY A 157 21.86 -10.29 -8.28
C GLY A 157 21.26 -8.90 -8.53
N VAL A 158 20.99 -8.51 -9.79
CA VAL A 158 20.39 -7.20 -10.11
C VAL A 158 18.98 -7.06 -9.52
N ALA A 159 18.15 -8.10 -9.65
CA ALA A 159 16.78 -8.02 -9.17
C ALA A 159 16.64 -8.25 -7.65
N SER A 160 17.53 -9.00 -6.98
CA SER A 160 17.63 -8.96 -5.50
C SER A 160 17.94 -7.55 -5.01
N LYS A 161 18.91 -6.88 -5.65
CA LYS A 161 19.28 -5.51 -5.31
C LYS A 161 18.11 -4.53 -5.54
N MET A 162 17.29 -4.75 -6.56
CA MET A 162 16.08 -3.96 -6.80
C MET A 162 15.00 -4.24 -5.75
N MET A 163 14.76 -5.51 -5.41
CA MET A 163 13.79 -5.88 -4.38
C MET A 163 14.17 -5.29 -3.01
N ALA A 164 15.44 -5.39 -2.62
CA ALA A 164 15.95 -4.79 -1.38
C ALA A 164 15.73 -3.26 -1.36
N LYS A 165 15.98 -2.56 -2.47
CA LYS A 165 15.70 -1.12 -2.62
C LYS A 165 14.23 -0.76 -2.51
N MET A 166 13.33 -1.68 -2.87
CA MET A 166 11.88 -1.53 -2.75
C MET A 166 11.34 -1.96 -1.38
N GLY A 167 12.24 -2.28 -0.43
CA GLY A 167 11.89 -2.64 0.95
C GLY A 167 11.65 -4.13 1.17
N TYR A 168 12.06 -5.00 0.25
CA TYR A 168 12.01 -6.44 0.50
C TYR A 168 13.01 -6.83 1.60
N ARG A 169 12.51 -7.50 2.63
CA ARG A 169 13.32 -8.14 3.67
C ARG A 169 12.98 -9.63 3.67
N GLU A 170 13.97 -10.48 3.90
CA GLU A 170 13.75 -11.93 3.97
C GLU A 170 12.68 -12.25 5.02
N GLY A 171 11.64 -12.99 4.62
CA GLY A 171 10.51 -13.31 5.49
C GLY A 171 9.46 -12.20 5.64
N MET A 172 9.60 -11.07 4.93
CA MET A 172 8.59 -10.00 4.85
C MET A 172 8.13 -9.74 3.41
N GLY A 173 6.94 -9.17 3.27
CA GLY A 173 6.41 -8.78 1.98
C GLY A 173 7.18 -7.64 1.34
N LEU A 174 7.11 -7.52 0.01
CA LEU A 174 7.67 -6.37 -0.70
C LEU A 174 7.00 -5.04 -0.25
N GLY A 175 7.81 -4.06 0.16
CA GLY A 175 7.37 -2.70 0.50
C GLY A 175 8.12 -2.13 1.70
N VAL A 176 8.17 -0.80 1.83
CA VAL A 176 8.93 -0.10 2.89
C VAL A 176 8.57 -0.56 4.31
N SER A 177 7.33 -0.99 4.53
CA SER A 177 6.81 -1.51 5.81
C SER A 177 6.60 -3.03 5.82
N GLY A 178 7.11 -3.76 4.83
CA GLY A 178 6.90 -5.21 4.74
C GLY A 178 5.47 -5.62 4.35
N GLN A 179 4.66 -4.69 3.85
CA GLN A 179 3.21 -4.87 3.62
C GLN A 179 2.86 -5.79 2.43
N GLY A 180 3.84 -6.23 1.66
CA GLY A 180 3.63 -7.13 0.54
C GLY A 180 3.11 -8.49 0.98
N MET A 181 2.61 -9.26 0.02
CA MET A 181 2.09 -10.60 0.29
C MET A 181 3.25 -11.59 0.42
N LEU A 182 3.26 -12.34 1.51
CA LEU A 182 4.26 -13.38 1.80
C LEU A 182 3.93 -14.70 1.13
N ASP A 183 2.67 -15.11 1.26
CA ASP A 183 2.22 -16.39 0.76
C ASP A 183 1.91 -16.34 -0.74
N PRO A 184 2.39 -17.30 -1.54
CA PRO A 184 2.02 -17.39 -2.94
C PRO A 184 0.51 -17.58 -3.08
N ILE A 185 -0.09 -16.90 -4.06
CA ILE A 185 -1.52 -17.03 -4.33
C ILE A 185 -1.81 -18.50 -4.69
N PRO A 186 -2.66 -19.21 -3.94
CA PRO A 186 -2.99 -20.58 -4.27
C PRO A 186 -3.78 -20.61 -5.58
N VAL A 187 -3.24 -21.32 -6.59
CA VAL A 187 -3.90 -21.49 -7.89
C VAL A 187 -4.76 -22.75 -7.84
N LYS A 188 -6.08 -22.58 -7.84
CA LYS A 188 -7.02 -23.70 -7.99
C LYS A 188 -7.25 -23.98 -9.47
N VAL A 189 -6.68 -25.07 -9.99
CA VAL A 189 -6.91 -25.51 -11.37
C VAL A 189 -8.34 -26.03 -11.50
N LEU A 190 -9.13 -25.43 -12.39
CA LEU A 190 -10.49 -25.86 -12.66
C LEU A 190 -10.51 -26.98 -13.69
N PRO A 191 -11.51 -27.89 -13.63
CA PRO A 191 -11.78 -28.86 -14.68
C PRO A 191 -11.89 -28.22 -16.06
N ALA A 192 -11.47 -28.94 -17.10
CA ALA A 192 -11.59 -28.47 -18.47
C ALA A 192 -13.05 -28.11 -18.82
N LYS A 193 -13.24 -27.01 -19.55
CA LYS A 193 -14.55 -26.44 -19.98
C LYS A 193 -15.39 -25.77 -18.88
N GLN A 194 -14.86 -25.56 -17.68
CA GLN A 194 -15.57 -24.82 -16.63
C GLN A 194 -15.15 -23.33 -16.62
N SER A 195 -16.11 -22.42 -16.57
CA SER A 195 -15.85 -20.98 -16.54
C SER A 195 -15.40 -20.51 -15.15
N LEU A 196 -14.66 -19.40 -15.12
CA LEU A 196 -14.23 -18.71 -13.89
C LEU A 196 -15.42 -18.35 -12.98
N ASP A 197 -16.60 -18.11 -13.55
CA ASP A 197 -17.82 -17.78 -12.82
C ASP A 197 -18.24 -18.88 -11.83
N HIS A 198 -17.97 -20.16 -12.16
CA HIS A 198 -18.32 -21.29 -11.29
C HIS A 198 -17.39 -21.41 -10.08
N ALA A 199 -16.13 -21.00 -10.22
CA ALA A 199 -15.14 -20.99 -9.13
C ALA A 199 -15.49 -19.95 -8.07
N VAL A 200 -15.94 -18.76 -8.51
CA VAL A 200 -16.38 -17.69 -7.61
C VAL A 200 -17.65 -18.11 -6.85
N ALA A 201 -18.60 -18.74 -7.52
CA ALA A 201 -19.83 -19.24 -6.89
C ALA A 201 -19.55 -20.29 -5.79
N ALA A 202 -18.64 -21.23 -6.05
CA ALA A 202 -18.24 -22.26 -5.08
C ALA A 202 -17.59 -21.65 -3.82
N THR A 203 -16.74 -20.62 -3.96
CA THR A 203 -16.13 -19.94 -2.80
C THR A 203 -17.11 -19.11 -1.96
N THR A 204 -18.30 -18.83 -2.49
CA THR A 204 -19.34 -18.08 -1.76
C THR A 204 -20.39 -18.97 -1.10
N GLY A 205 -20.38 -20.28 -1.36
CA GLY A 205 -21.42 -21.22 -0.94
C GLY A 205 -21.12 -22.04 0.31
N GLU A 206 -19.84 -22.20 0.67
CA GLU A 206 -19.40 -23.07 1.77
C GLU A 206 -18.38 -22.30 2.62
N ASP A 207 -18.44 -22.44 3.94
CA ASP A 207 -17.58 -21.80 4.96
C ASP A 207 -17.95 -20.39 5.41
N GLY A 208 -19.05 -20.34 6.18
CA GLY A 208 -19.29 -19.27 7.14
C GLY A 208 -18.45 -19.44 8.40
N ARG A 209 -17.29 -18.77 8.50
CA ARG A 209 -16.81 -18.20 9.77
C ARG A 209 -15.98 -16.94 9.54
N SER A 210 -16.47 -15.86 10.12
CA SER A 210 -16.09 -14.47 9.91
C SER A 210 -14.73 -14.08 10.48
N ILE A 211 -13.94 -13.31 9.72
CA ILE A 211 -13.17 -12.20 10.28
C ILE A 211 -13.47 -10.95 9.44
N HIS A 212 -13.80 -9.87 10.14
CA HIS A 212 -14.31 -8.60 9.65
C HIS A 212 -13.66 -8.08 8.36
N ARG A 213 -14.41 -8.06 7.27
CA ARG A 213 -14.38 -6.93 6.35
C ARG A 213 -15.79 -6.41 6.19
N ASN A 214 -15.96 -5.13 6.54
CA ASN A 214 -17.14 -4.35 6.26
C ASN A 214 -17.69 -4.73 4.89
N LYS A 215 -18.97 -5.10 4.89
CA LYS A 215 -19.76 -5.36 3.70
C LYS A 215 -20.03 -4.02 3.03
N ASP A 216 -18.96 -3.38 2.55
CA ASP A 216 -19.06 -2.35 1.53
C ASP A 216 -19.57 -3.07 0.29
N LYS A 217 -20.89 -2.98 0.16
CA LYS A 217 -21.63 -3.23 -1.06
C LYS A 217 -20.77 -2.69 -2.19
N LYS A 218 -20.10 -3.58 -2.93
CA LYS A 218 -19.54 -3.25 -4.25
C LYS A 218 -20.74 -2.90 -5.13
N ARG A 219 -21.20 -1.66 -5.00
CA ARG A 219 -22.14 -1.03 -5.92
C ARG A 219 -21.41 -1.10 -7.25
N SER A 220 -21.90 -1.92 -8.16
CA SER A 220 -21.50 -1.87 -9.56
C SER A 220 -21.88 -0.47 -10.07
N ARG A 221 -20.95 0.47 -9.90
CA ARG A 221 -21.14 1.92 -10.07
C ARG A 221 -21.41 2.31 -11.53
N GLY A 222 -21.46 1.34 -12.45
CA GLY A 222 -21.82 1.52 -13.86
C GLY A 222 -23.18 0.95 -14.27
N GLY A 223 -23.72 -0.05 -13.56
CA GLY A 223 -24.92 -0.78 -14.01
C GLY A 223 -26.24 -0.17 -13.53
N GLN A 224 -26.25 0.38 -12.32
CA GLN A 224 -27.47 0.92 -11.71
C GLN A 224 -27.95 2.19 -12.40
N ARG A 225 -27.04 3.16 -12.66
CA ARG A 225 -27.36 4.39 -13.42
C ARG A 225 -27.92 4.12 -14.82
N LYS A 226 -27.45 3.08 -15.51
CA LYS A 226 -27.94 2.73 -16.86
C LYS A 226 -29.34 2.11 -16.82
N ARG A 227 -29.65 1.31 -15.79
CA ARG A 227 -31.00 0.77 -15.57
C ARG A 227 -31.98 1.85 -15.12
N ASP A 228 -31.58 2.69 -14.17
CA ASP A 228 -32.43 3.77 -13.66
C ASP A 228 -32.72 4.83 -14.73
N ARG A 229 -31.75 5.14 -15.61
CA ARG A 229 -31.97 6.04 -16.76
C ARG A 229 -32.99 5.46 -17.75
N LYS A 230 -32.90 4.15 -18.06
CA LYS A 230 -33.88 3.48 -18.93
C LYS A 230 -35.28 3.46 -18.31
N PHE A 231 -35.37 3.20 -17.01
CA PHE A 231 -36.65 3.17 -16.30
C PHE A 231 -37.30 4.57 -16.24
N ALA A 232 -36.49 5.61 -16.02
CA ALA A 232 -36.96 6.99 -16.00
C ALA A 232 -37.42 7.48 -17.40
N GLU A 233 -36.76 7.03 -18.46
CA GLU A 233 -37.12 7.38 -19.85
C GLU A 233 -38.42 6.70 -20.28
N LEU A 234 -38.62 5.43 -19.91
CA LEU A 234 -39.89 4.72 -20.12
C LEU A 234 -41.05 5.36 -19.33
N ALA A 235 -40.80 5.76 -18.08
CA ALA A 235 -41.80 6.45 -17.26
C ALA A 235 -42.17 7.83 -17.83
N ARG A 236 -41.21 8.56 -18.44
CA ARG A 236 -41.50 9.83 -19.13
C ARG A 236 -42.24 9.63 -20.45
N ALA A 237 -41.90 8.60 -21.22
CA ALA A 237 -42.62 8.26 -22.45
C ALA A 237 -44.09 7.87 -22.16
N ALA A 238 -44.33 7.08 -21.11
CA ALA A 238 -45.69 6.73 -20.69
C ALA A 238 -46.52 7.95 -20.26
N LYS A 239 -45.91 8.88 -19.51
CA LYS A 239 -46.58 10.14 -19.12
C LYS A 239 -46.80 11.10 -20.28
N ALA A 240 -45.93 11.08 -21.30
CA ALA A 240 -46.12 11.88 -22.51
C ALA A 240 -47.29 11.35 -23.35
N GLU A 241 -47.41 10.02 -23.53
CA GLU A 241 -48.58 9.43 -24.19
C GLU A 241 -49.88 9.67 -23.40
N GLU A 242 -49.84 9.63 -22.07
CA GLU A 242 -51.00 9.95 -21.23
C GLU A 242 -51.40 11.44 -21.32
N ALA A 243 -50.42 12.33 -21.45
CA ALA A 243 -50.66 13.76 -21.67
C ALA A 243 -51.21 14.08 -23.06
N GLU A 244 -50.81 13.33 -24.09
CA GLU A 244 -51.40 13.42 -25.43
C GLU A 244 -52.84 12.88 -25.48
N ARG A 245 -53.15 11.83 -24.69
CA ARG A 245 -54.51 11.28 -24.51
C ARG A 245 -55.41 12.09 -23.55
N SER A 246 -54.92 13.20 -22.98
CA SER A 246 -55.67 14.02 -22.03
C SER A 246 -56.66 14.94 -22.73
N VAL A 247 -57.90 15.01 -22.21
CA VAL A 247 -59.02 15.85 -22.69
C VAL A 247 -58.63 17.33 -22.83
N PHE A 248 -57.61 17.79 -22.09
CA PHE A 248 -57.10 19.16 -22.15
C PHE A 248 -56.20 19.44 -23.38
N SER A 249 -55.50 18.45 -23.93
CA SER A 249 -54.76 18.60 -25.19
C SER A 249 -55.73 18.77 -26.36
N PHE A 250 -56.84 18.03 -26.33
CA PHE A 250 -57.93 18.09 -27.30
C PHE A 250 -58.62 19.46 -27.29
N MET A 251 -58.99 19.98 -26.11
CA MET A 251 -59.55 21.34 -25.99
C MET A 251 -58.58 22.41 -26.50
N ASN A 252 -57.29 22.32 -26.18
CA ASN A 252 -56.30 23.29 -26.65
C ASN A 252 -56.09 23.23 -28.17
N SER A 253 -56.23 22.05 -28.79
CA SER A 253 -56.11 21.91 -30.24
C SER A 253 -57.32 22.49 -31.00
N GLN A 254 -58.52 22.40 -30.43
CA GLN A 254 -59.73 22.93 -31.05
C GLN A 254 -59.93 24.43 -30.82
N LEU A 255 -59.45 24.98 -29.70
CA LEU A 255 -59.54 26.42 -29.40
C LEU A 255 -58.52 27.26 -30.18
N VAL A 256 -57.34 26.70 -30.52
CA VAL A 256 -56.33 27.41 -31.31
C VAL A 256 -56.68 27.45 -32.81
N SER A 257 -57.57 26.58 -33.26
CA SER A 257 -57.93 26.46 -34.69
C SER A 257 -59.11 27.35 -35.11
N GLN A 258 -59.78 28.05 -34.18
CA GLN A 258 -60.95 28.90 -34.49
C GLN A 258 -60.65 30.41 -34.58
N ASP A 259 -59.44 30.88 -34.25
CA ASP A 259 -59.11 32.33 -34.25
C ASP A 259 -58.13 32.76 -35.38
N ALA A 260 -58.10 32.03 -36.50
CA ALA A 260 -57.27 32.39 -37.65
C ALA A 260 -58.06 33.10 -38.76
N THR A 261 -58.79 34.17 -38.43
CA THR A 261 -59.13 35.24 -39.37
C THR A 261 -59.00 36.60 -38.70
N GLU A 262 -58.11 37.40 -39.27
CA GLU A 262 -57.86 38.85 -39.06
C GLU A 262 -56.85 39.29 -37.98
N GLY A 263 -55.87 40.09 -38.43
CA GLY A 263 -55.41 41.26 -37.65
C GLY A 263 -54.03 41.22 -36.96
N SER A 264 -52.99 41.59 -37.72
CA SER A 264 -51.76 42.33 -37.35
C SER A 264 -51.34 42.56 -35.87
N SER A 265 -50.05 42.27 -35.63
CA SER A 265 -49.02 43.11 -34.98
C SER A 265 -48.30 42.54 -33.74
N ALA A 266 -47.04 42.97 -33.63
CA ALA A 266 -45.94 42.39 -32.86
C ALA A 266 -46.12 42.32 -31.34
N ALA A 267 -45.58 41.26 -30.72
CA ALA A 267 -44.65 41.37 -29.58
C ALA A 267 -44.07 39.99 -29.20
N LYS A 268 -42.74 39.92 -29.13
CA LYS A 268 -42.01 38.82 -28.47
C LYS A 268 -42.27 38.89 -26.96
N ALA A 269 -43.02 37.95 -26.42
CA ALA A 269 -43.14 37.75 -24.97
C ALA A 269 -42.32 36.52 -24.54
N ARG A 270 -41.19 36.80 -23.89
CA ARG A 270 -40.49 35.90 -22.98
C ARG A 270 -41.45 35.51 -21.86
N LYS A 271 -41.62 34.21 -21.60
CA LYS A 271 -42.43 33.73 -20.48
C LYS A 271 -41.51 33.37 -19.32
N GLU A 272 -41.55 34.21 -18.30
CA GLU A 272 -40.99 33.96 -16.98
C GLU A 272 -41.90 33.00 -16.19
N SER A 273 -41.26 32.00 -15.58
CA SER A 273 -41.57 31.28 -14.33
C SER A 273 -42.92 30.56 -14.13
N PRO A 274 -42.89 29.53 -13.27
CA PRO A 274 -43.67 29.63 -12.04
C PRO A 274 -42.77 29.53 -10.81
N SER A 275 -43.01 30.49 -9.92
CA SER A 275 -42.51 30.61 -8.57
C SER A 275 -42.80 29.35 -7.74
N GLY A 276 -41.74 28.63 -7.36
CA GLY A 276 -41.71 27.82 -6.15
C GLY A 276 -40.91 28.58 -5.11
N GLN A 277 -41.59 29.07 -4.07
CA GLN A 277 -40.95 29.64 -2.89
C GLN A 277 -40.00 28.61 -2.28
N ALA A 278 -38.71 28.92 -2.29
CA ALA A 278 -37.74 28.39 -1.35
C ALA A 278 -36.75 29.50 -1.01
N ASN A 279 -36.90 30.07 0.18
CA ASN A 279 -35.86 30.86 0.82
C ASN A 279 -34.57 30.02 0.86
N GLY A 280 -33.60 30.37 0.03
CA GLY A 280 -32.34 29.67 -0.07
C GLY A 280 -31.34 30.48 -0.88
N HIS A 281 -30.51 31.24 -0.18
CA HIS A 281 -29.30 31.87 -0.68
C HIS A 281 -28.61 30.97 -1.73
N PRO A 282 -28.47 31.34 -3.02
CA PRO A 282 -27.77 30.48 -3.97
C PRO A 282 -26.30 30.37 -3.56
N LYS A 283 -25.91 29.14 -3.24
CA LYS A 283 -24.64 28.73 -2.64
C LYS A 283 -23.45 29.34 -3.39
N LYS A 284 -22.72 30.24 -2.72
CA LYS A 284 -21.35 30.63 -3.10
C LYS A 284 -20.45 29.40 -3.28
N GLU A 285 -20.76 28.33 -2.53
CA GLU A 285 -20.05 27.06 -2.60
C GLU A 285 -20.16 26.36 -3.96
N ASP A 286 -21.31 26.41 -4.64
CA ASP A 286 -21.51 25.65 -5.88
C ASP A 286 -20.72 26.26 -7.05
N ASN A 287 -20.55 27.59 -7.08
CA ASN A 287 -19.71 28.28 -8.08
C ASN A 287 -18.21 28.11 -7.81
N ARG A 288 -17.79 28.00 -6.54
CA ARG A 288 -16.37 27.77 -6.20
C ARG A 288 -15.98 26.32 -6.45
N ARG A 289 -16.86 25.37 -6.14
CA ARG A 289 -16.66 23.93 -6.43
C ARG A 289 -16.59 23.66 -7.93
N SER A 290 -17.36 24.37 -8.76
CA SER A 290 -17.27 24.21 -10.22
C SER A 290 -15.97 24.77 -10.80
N LEU A 291 -15.44 25.87 -10.27
CA LEU A 291 -14.11 26.37 -10.67
C LEU A 291 -13.00 25.38 -10.33
N LEU A 292 -13.03 24.79 -9.14
CA LEU A 292 -12.06 23.76 -8.75
C LEU A 292 -12.12 22.52 -9.66
N ALA A 293 -13.31 22.14 -10.13
CA ALA A 293 -13.45 21.04 -11.07
C ALA A 293 -12.79 21.33 -12.43
N TYR A 294 -12.91 22.57 -12.94
CA TYR A 294 -12.21 22.99 -14.16
C TYR A 294 -10.69 23.08 -13.93
N ASP A 295 -10.23 23.55 -12.77
CA ASP A 295 -8.81 23.57 -12.41
C ASP A 295 -8.21 22.15 -12.39
N ASP A 296 -8.92 21.19 -11.81
CA ASP A 296 -8.48 19.79 -11.76
C ASP A 296 -8.46 19.14 -13.15
N GLU A 297 -9.44 19.45 -14.01
CA GLU A 297 -9.45 19.01 -15.41
C GLU A 297 -8.25 19.55 -16.20
N VAL A 298 -7.94 20.85 -16.04
CA VAL A 298 -6.76 21.46 -16.67
C VAL A 298 -5.46 20.83 -16.16
N LYS A 299 -5.34 20.52 -14.86
CA LYS A 299 -4.16 19.85 -14.29
C LYS A 299 -3.98 18.42 -14.81
N GLU A 300 -5.06 17.65 -14.94
CA GLU A 300 -5.01 16.30 -15.49
C GLU A 300 -4.57 16.33 -16.96
N LEU A 301 -5.14 17.23 -17.77
CA LEU A 301 -4.75 17.40 -19.17
C LEU A 301 -3.29 17.85 -19.32
N ARG A 302 -2.80 18.77 -18.49
CA ARG A 302 -1.38 19.17 -18.44
C ARG A 302 -0.46 17.98 -18.12
N SER A 303 -0.84 17.17 -17.13
CA SER A 303 -0.09 15.96 -16.75
C SER A 303 -0.11 14.90 -17.87
N GLN A 304 -1.21 14.80 -18.61
CA GLN A 304 -1.32 13.92 -19.77
C GLN A 304 -0.45 14.40 -20.94
N VAL A 305 -0.38 15.71 -21.19
CA VAL A 305 0.52 16.31 -22.18
C VAL A 305 1.98 15.99 -21.86
N GLY A 306 2.42 16.18 -20.61
CA GLY A 306 3.80 15.84 -20.20
C GLY A 306 4.14 14.35 -20.40
N ARG A 307 3.23 13.43 -20.06
CA ARG A 307 3.40 11.98 -20.30
C ARG A 307 3.51 11.66 -21.80
N LEU A 308 2.71 12.30 -22.64
CA LEU A 308 2.72 12.09 -24.08
C LEU A 308 3.97 12.70 -24.73
N GLU A 309 4.43 13.86 -24.26
CA GLU A 309 5.71 14.47 -24.67
C GLU A 309 6.88 13.55 -24.37
N GLU A 310 6.94 12.97 -23.17
CA GLU A 310 7.98 12.00 -22.81
C GLU A 310 7.87 10.72 -23.66
N MET A 311 6.66 10.26 -23.97
CA MET A 311 6.43 9.09 -24.85
C MET A 311 6.90 9.37 -26.29
N VAL A 312 6.65 10.57 -26.81
CA VAL A 312 7.16 11.00 -28.12
C VAL A 312 8.69 11.07 -28.09
N GLN A 313 9.27 11.62 -27.02
CA GLN A 313 10.72 11.76 -26.87
C GLN A 313 11.43 10.40 -26.83
N ARG A 314 10.90 9.43 -26.09
CA ARG A 314 11.48 8.09 -25.94
C ARG A 314 11.34 7.25 -27.21
N ASN A 315 10.24 7.40 -27.93
CA ASN A 315 9.94 6.59 -29.11
C ASN A 315 10.36 7.24 -30.44
N ARG A 316 11.23 8.26 -30.44
CA ARG A 316 11.73 8.93 -31.67
C ARG A 316 12.26 7.99 -32.75
N LYS A 317 12.76 6.81 -32.38
CA LYS A 317 13.33 5.82 -33.32
C LYS A 317 12.26 4.90 -33.94
N ASP A 318 11.10 4.76 -33.30
CA ASP A 318 9.98 3.96 -33.81
C ASP A 318 8.96 4.90 -34.46
N LYS A 319 8.96 4.94 -35.79
CA LYS A 319 8.14 5.87 -36.57
C LYS A 319 6.64 5.69 -36.33
N ALA A 320 6.15 4.45 -36.24
CA ALA A 320 4.73 4.19 -36.07
C ALA A 320 4.23 4.63 -34.68
N VAL A 321 5.01 4.34 -33.64
CA VAL A 321 4.68 4.73 -32.27
C VAL A 321 4.85 6.23 -32.06
N HIS A 322 5.90 6.83 -32.62
CA HIS A 322 6.13 8.27 -32.59
C HIS A 322 4.97 9.03 -33.25
N ASP A 323 4.53 8.62 -34.44
CA ASP A 323 3.46 9.29 -35.17
C ASP A 323 2.09 9.13 -34.50
N ALA A 324 1.83 7.98 -33.88
CA ALA A 324 0.63 7.79 -33.06
C ALA A 324 0.66 8.64 -31.78
N ALA A 325 1.81 8.70 -31.11
CA ALA A 325 2.01 9.48 -29.91
C ALA A 325 1.92 10.99 -30.17
N SER A 326 2.50 11.48 -31.27
CA SER A 326 2.47 12.89 -31.66
C SER A 326 1.06 13.36 -32.00
N ARG A 327 0.29 12.56 -32.76
CA ARG A 327 -1.13 12.84 -33.03
C ARG A 327 -1.96 12.93 -31.75
N LYS A 328 -1.73 12.01 -30.81
CA LYS A 328 -2.43 12.00 -29.52
C LYS A 328 -2.03 13.21 -28.66
N LEU A 329 -0.76 13.57 -28.69
CA LEU A 329 -0.22 14.75 -28.01
C LEU A 329 -0.88 16.03 -28.55
N GLU A 330 -0.98 16.20 -29.87
CA GLU A 330 -1.67 17.34 -30.49
C GLU A 330 -3.15 17.40 -30.11
N GLN A 331 -3.86 16.26 -30.11
CA GLN A 331 -5.25 16.19 -29.66
C GLN A 331 -5.39 16.61 -28.19
N THR A 332 -4.50 16.14 -27.31
CA THR A 332 -4.53 16.52 -25.89
C THR A 332 -4.15 17.99 -25.66
N ARG A 333 -3.25 18.56 -26.46
CA ARG A 333 -2.91 19.99 -26.41
C ARG A 333 -4.11 20.85 -26.85
N LYS A 334 -4.86 20.43 -27.87
CA LYS A 334 -6.11 21.10 -28.28
C LYS A 334 -7.16 21.03 -27.16
N ALA A 335 -7.37 19.85 -26.59
CA ALA A 335 -8.30 19.67 -25.47
C ALA A 335 -7.91 20.51 -24.24
N LEU A 336 -6.61 20.63 -23.95
CA LEU A 336 -6.09 21.51 -22.91
C LEU A 336 -6.42 22.98 -23.21
N ALA A 337 -6.18 23.46 -24.43
CA ALA A 337 -6.50 24.83 -24.81
C ALA A 337 -8.01 25.12 -24.69
N ASP A 338 -8.87 24.18 -25.09
CA ASP A 338 -10.32 24.29 -24.94
C ASP A 338 -10.72 24.31 -23.45
N ALA A 339 -10.15 23.43 -22.63
CA ALA A 339 -10.39 23.40 -21.19
C ALA A 339 -9.94 24.72 -20.52
N GLU A 340 -8.78 25.26 -20.88
CA GLU A 340 -8.31 26.56 -20.38
C GLU A 340 -9.22 27.72 -20.83
N ALA A 341 -9.74 27.69 -22.06
CA ALA A 341 -10.71 28.67 -22.53
C ALA A 341 -12.04 28.60 -21.75
N THR A 342 -12.52 27.38 -21.42
CA THR A 342 -13.71 27.22 -20.59
C THR A 342 -13.48 27.65 -19.14
N HIS A 343 -12.30 27.35 -18.58
CA HIS A 343 -11.90 27.77 -17.24
C HIS A 343 -11.80 29.30 -17.13
N THR A 344 -11.15 29.95 -18.09
CA THR A 344 -11.05 31.42 -18.14
C THR A 344 -12.42 32.09 -18.34
N SER A 345 -13.30 31.52 -19.16
CA SER A 345 -14.67 32.00 -19.32
C SER A 345 -15.49 31.84 -18.03
N ALA A 346 -15.35 30.70 -17.33
CA ALA A 346 -16.04 30.43 -16.08
C ALA A 346 -15.56 31.35 -14.94
N THR A 347 -14.24 31.53 -14.79
CA THR A 347 -13.65 32.44 -13.80
C THR A 347 -14.07 33.90 -14.05
N ASN A 348 -14.05 34.36 -15.30
CA ASN A 348 -14.54 35.69 -15.67
C ASN A 348 -16.04 35.87 -15.37
N ALA A 349 -16.86 34.84 -15.63
CA ALA A 349 -18.29 34.87 -15.31
C ALA A 349 -18.54 34.96 -13.79
N VAL A 350 -17.78 34.22 -12.98
CA VAL A 350 -17.87 34.30 -11.51
C VAL A 350 -17.41 35.68 -11.03
N ALA A 351 -16.27 36.17 -11.52
CA ALA A 351 -15.74 37.49 -11.15
C ALA A 351 -16.72 38.62 -11.51
N ARG A 352 -17.38 38.52 -12.67
CA ARG A 352 -18.43 39.48 -13.06
C ARG A 352 -19.63 39.43 -12.10
N LYS A 353 -20.14 38.24 -11.75
CA LYS A 353 -21.23 38.09 -10.78
C LYS A 353 -20.85 38.62 -9.39
N GLU A 354 -19.61 38.43 -8.97
CA GLU A 354 -19.11 38.97 -7.70
C GLU A 354 -19.01 40.50 -7.73
N LYS A 355 -18.55 41.08 -8.84
CA LYS A 355 -18.61 42.53 -9.06
C LYS A 355 -20.05 43.02 -9.00
N GLU A 356 -20.98 42.47 -9.78
CA GLU A 356 -22.40 42.87 -9.76
C GLU A 356 -23.00 42.81 -8.34
N LYS A 357 -22.72 41.76 -7.56
CA LYS A 357 -23.13 41.66 -6.15
C LYS A 357 -22.50 42.71 -5.24
N LYS A 358 -21.25 43.13 -5.51
CA LYS A 358 -20.58 44.19 -4.74
C LYS A 358 -21.24 45.54 -5.01
N TRP A 359 -21.68 45.80 -6.24
CA TRP A 359 -22.41 47.01 -6.61
C TRP A 359 -23.82 47.03 -6.02
N LEU A 360 -24.51 45.88 -5.95
CA LEU A 360 -25.84 45.74 -5.34
C LEU A 360 -25.86 45.81 -3.79
N LYS A 361 -24.70 45.95 -3.15
CA LYS A 361 -24.58 46.06 -1.67
C LYS A 361 -24.48 47.51 -1.18
N PHE A 362 -24.36 48.46 -2.11
CA PHE A 362 -24.47 49.90 -1.88
C PHE A 362 -25.74 50.37 -2.58
#